data_AF-A0A176J6Z0-F1
#
_entry.id   AF-A0A176J6Z0-F1
#
_cell.length_a   1.000
_cell.length_b   1.000
_cell.length_c   1.000
_cell.angle_alpha   90.00
_cell.angle_beta   90.00
_cell.angle_gamma   90.00
#
_symmetry.space_group_name_H-M   'P 1'
#
loop_
_entity.id
_entity.type
_entity.pdbx_description
1 polymer ?
#
loop_
_entity_poly.entity_id
_entity_poly.type
_entity_poly.pdbx_seq_one_letter_code
_entity_poly.pdbx_strand_id
1 'polypeptide(L)'
;MRTLKWILILLVILIFVWLLYTKLQERYYEPVQPGGKYKNTSRILKDLRYLYNGKYKVKSVESWSADGYSDPLMFEKEMKVLGNLVKNKDNEVLTIELTDLVKPKSHEDVRDKEIVTREAVHILHFLTKRELEVHVKAVQVHYTHQYGFLAVPKTTSIIIPLEEFINKYDEYQKQGDSADIRFVKLCLEFINYSK
;
A
#
# COMPACT_ATOMS: atom_id res chain seq x y z
N MET A 1 15.62 -42.26 19.64
CA MET A 1 16.58 -41.32 19.00
C MET A 1 16.53 -41.29 17.46
N ARG A 2 15.99 -42.29 16.74
CA ARG A 2 15.96 -42.29 15.26
C ARG A 2 14.91 -41.31 14.67
N THR A 3 13.73 -41.21 15.27
CA THR A 3 12.64 -40.31 14.83
C THR A 3 13.02 -38.83 14.90
N LEU A 4 13.73 -38.42 15.95
CA LEU A 4 14.19 -37.03 16.13
C LEU A 4 15.17 -36.59 15.02
N LYS A 5 16.05 -37.49 14.55
CA LYS A 5 16.98 -37.22 13.46
C LYS A 5 16.26 -37.02 12.12
N TRP A 6 15.23 -37.81 11.85
CA TRP A 6 14.43 -37.67 10.63
C TRP A 6 13.63 -36.36 10.60
N ILE A 7 13.06 -35.94 11.73
CA ILE A 7 12.38 -34.64 11.85
C ILE A 7 13.36 -33.50 11.58
N LEU A 8 14.58 -33.57 12.12
CA LEU A 8 15.60 -32.54 11.91
C LEU A 8 16.02 -32.45 10.43
N ILE A 9 16.24 -33.60 9.78
CA ILE A 9 16.57 -33.67 8.35
C ILE A 9 15.44 -33.09 7.50
N LEU A 10 14.18 -33.44 7.82
CA LEU A 10 13.01 -32.93 7.11
C LEU A 10 12.89 -31.40 7.24
N LEU A 11 13.16 -30.86 8.44
CA LEU A 11 13.14 -29.42 8.70
C LEU A 11 14.22 -28.68 7.88
N VAL A 12 15.43 -29.23 7.81
CA VAL A 12 16.53 -28.67 7.01
C VAL A 12 16.19 -28.67 5.52
N ILE A 13 15.59 -29.75 5.01
CA ILE A 13 15.14 -29.83 3.62
C ILE A 13 14.05 -28.78 3.35
N LEU A 14 13.08 -28.63 4.24
CA LEU A 14 12.02 -27.61 4.14
C LEU A 14 12.59 -26.18 4.09
N ILE A 15 13.56 -25.86 4.96
CA ILE A 15 14.25 -24.56 4.96
C ILE A 15 14.99 -24.35 3.64
N PHE A 16 15.69 -25.38 3.14
CA PHE A 16 16.43 -25.30 1.89
C PHE A 16 15.52 -25.09 0.68
N VAL A 17 14.40 -25.83 0.59
CA VAL A 17 13.40 -25.68 -0.46
C VAL A 17 12.78 -24.28 -0.42
N TRP A 18 12.48 -23.76 0.78
CA TRP A 18 11.97 -22.39 0.94
C TRP A 18 12.99 -21.36 0.43
N LEU A 19 14.26 -21.46 0.82
CA LEU A 19 15.31 -20.54 0.35
C LEU A 19 15.52 -20.59 -1.17
N LEU A 20 15.42 -21.78 -1.77
CA LEU A 20 15.51 -21.92 -3.22
C LEU A 20 14.30 -21.28 -3.92
N TYR A 21 13.11 -21.49 -3.38
CA TYR A 21 11.87 -20.91 -3.89
C TYR A 21 11.91 -19.38 -3.86
N THR A 22 12.36 -18.76 -2.76
CA THR A 22 12.47 -17.29 -2.68
C THR A 22 13.46 -16.73 -3.68
N LYS A 23 14.62 -17.38 -3.86
CA LYS A 23 15.62 -16.97 -4.86
C LYS A 23 15.14 -17.14 -6.29
N LEU A 24 14.43 -18.23 -6.59
CA LEU A 24 13.83 -18.45 -7.90
C LEU A 24 12.74 -17.42 -8.17
N GLN A 25 11.91 -17.12 -7.18
CA GLN A 25 10.90 -16.08 -7.28
C GLN A 25 11.56 -14.73 -7.59
N GLU A 26 12.63 -14.34 -6.90
CA GLU A 26 13.39 -13.12 -7.20
C GLU A 26 13.99 -13.13 -8.63
N ARG A 27 14.48 -14.27 -9.10
CA ARG A 27 15.13 -14.40 -10.41
C ARG A 27 14.16 -14.37 -11.59
N TYR A 28 12.96 -14.94 -11.42
CA TYR A 28 11.93 -15.03 -12.46
C TYR A 28 10.83 -13.98 -12.28
N TYR A 29 10.96 -13.12 -11.28
CA TYR A 29 10.08 -11.99 -11.12
C TYR A 29 10.46 -10.90 -12.11
N GLU A 30 9.69 -10.79 -13.19
CA GLU A 30 9.74 -9.63 -14.07
C GLU A 30 8.78 -8.56 -13.53
N PRO A 31 9.30 -7.46 -12.93
CA PRO A 31 8.45 -6.34 -12.55
C PRO A 31 7.79 -5.76 -13.81
N VAL A 32 6.56 -5.24 -13.66
CA VAL A 32 5.93 -4.51 -14.77
C VAL A 32 6.83 -3.33 -15.13
N GLN A 33 7.29 -3.30 -16.38
CA GLN A 33 8.12 -2.22 -16.90
C GLN A 33 7.36 -0.89 -16.83
N PRO A 34 8.07 0.25 -16.69
CA PRO A 34 7.45 1.57 -16.79
C PRO A 34 6.59 1.69 -18.07
N GLY A 35 5.37 2.21 -17.96
CA GLY A 35 4.39 2.26 -19.06
C GLY A 35 3.60 0.97 -19.32
N GLY A 36 3.87 -0.12 -18.59
CA GLY A 36 3.05 -1.33 -18.67
C GLY A 36 1.73 -1.20 -17.91
N LYS A 37 0.66 -1.83 -18.43
CA LYS A 37 -0.64 -1.93 -17.76
C LYS A 37 -0.65 -3.00 -16.68
N TYR A 38 -1.15 -2.66 -15.49
CA TYR A 38 -1.57 -3.69 -14.53
C TYR A 38 -2.85 -4.35 -15.04
N LYS A 39 -2.85 -5.68 -15.10
CA LYS A 39 -3.98 -6.50 -15.58
C LYS A 39 -4.88 -7.03 -14.45
N ASN A 40 -4.42 -6.91 -13.21
CA ASN A 40 -5.13 -7.30 -11.98
C ASN A 40 -4.38 -6.83 -10.73
N THR A 41 -5.09 -6.79 -9.61
CA THR A 41 -4.58 -6.47 -8.27
C THR A 41 -3.51 -7.43 -7.76
N SER A 42 -3.53 -8.69 -8.19
CA SER A 42 -2.53 -9.71 -7.80
C SER A 42 -1.12 -9.37 -8.27
N ARG A 43 -0.98 -8.74 -9.45
CA ARG A 43 0.31 -8.23 -9.92
C ARG A 43 0.76 -7.02 -9.10
N ILE A 44 -0.13 -6.07 -8.85
CA ILE A 44 0.16 -4.90 -8.01
C ILE A 44 0.64 -5.34 -6.62
N LEU A 45 -0.02 -6.33 -6.01
CA LEU A 45 0.39 -6.89 -4.73
C LEU A 45 1.81 -7.47 -4.76
N LYS A 46 2.19 -8.20 -5.83
CA LYS A 46 3.55 -8.75 -5.96
C LYS A 46 4.60 -7.64 -6.13
N ASP A 47 4.31 -6.65 -6.97
CA ASP A 47 5.16 -5.48 -7.19
C ASP A 47 5.40 -4.70 -5.90
N LEU A 48 4.33 -4.43 -5.15
CA LEU A 48 4.42 -3.72 -3.88
C LEU A 48 5.15 -4.56 -2.81
N ARG A 49 4.92 -5.88 -2.74
CA ARG A 49 5.67 -6.77 -1.82
C ARG A 49 7.15 -6.78 -2.12
N TYR A 50 7.54 -6.74 -3.39
CA TYR A 50 8.93 -6.64 -3.79
C TYR A 50 9.52 -5.27 -3.38
N LEU A 51 8.81 -4.17 -3.69
CA LEU A 51 9.25 -2.80 -3.37
C LEU A 51 9.43 -2.57 -1.87
N TYR A 52 8.53 -3.15 -1.06
CA TYR A 52 8.47 -2.96 0.39
C TYR A 52 9.16 -4.05 1.19
N ASN A 53 9.84 -4.99 0.52
CA ASN A 53 10.53 -6.08 1.19
C ASN A 53 11.48 -5.55 2.28
N GLY A 54 11.35 -6.07 3.50
CA GLY A 54 12.16 -5.63 4.64
C GLY A 54 11.74 -4.32 5.33
N LYS A 55 10.79 -3.55 4.77
CA LYS A 55 10.26 -2.32 5.40
C LYS A 55 8.84 -2.48 5.97
N TYR A 56 7.89 -2.91 5.14
CA TYR A 56 6.49 -3.16 5.53
C TYR A 56 5.99 -4.45 4.91
N LYS A 57 4.99 -5.09 5.54
CA LYS A 57 4.26 -6.20 4.95
C LYS A 57 3.03 -5.66 4.24
N VAL A 58 2.98 -5.85 2.92
CA VAL A 58 1.79 -5.57 2.11
C VAL A 58 0.85 -6.78 2.21
N LYS A 59 -0.22 -6.63 3.00
CA LYS A 59 -1.15 -7.71 3.36
C LYS A 59 -2.06 -8.03 2.18
N SER A 60 -2.75 -7.03 1.64
CA SER A 60 -3.68 -7.16 0.51
C SER A 60 -3.61 -5.96 -0.43
N VAL A 61 -4.04 -6.19 -1.67
CA VAL A 61 -4.39 -5.16 -2.64
C VAL A 61 -5.74 -5.59 -3.23
N GLU A 62 -6.76 -4.78 -3.03
CA GLU A 62 -8.14 -5.08 -3.38
C GLU A 62 -8.74 -3.93 -4.16
N SER A 63 -9.53 -4.25 -5.18
CA SER A 63 -10.31 -3.25 -5.91
C SER A 63 -11.78 -3.49 -5.64
N TRP A 64 -12.52 -2.42 -5.45
CA TRP A 64 -13.93 -2.48 -5.13
C TRP A 64 -14.63 -1.22 -5.63
N SER A 65 -15.91 -1.34 -5.98
CA SER A 65 -16.67 -0.22 -6.53
C SER A 65 -16.98 0.80 -5.45
N ALA A 66 -16.86 2.09 -5.79
CA ALA A 66 -17.16 3.18 -4.88
C ALA A 66 -18.62 3.18 -4.37
N ASP A 67 -19.53 2.37 -4.92
CA ASP A 67 -20.88 2.19 -4.37
C ASP A 67 -20.94 1.21 -3.17
N GLY A 68 -19.89 0.40 -2.96
CA GLY A 68 -19.75 -0.55 -1.85
C GLY A 68 -19.37 0.05 -0.49
N TYR A 69 -19.32 1.39 -0.38
CA TYR A 69 -18.94 2.16 0.82
C TYR A 69 -19.93 2.08 2.01
N SER A 70 -20.78 1.05 2.10
CA SER A 70 -21.76 0.88 3.17
C SER A 70 -21.18 0.34 4.49
N ASP A 71 -19.86 0.30 4.67
CA ASP A 71 -19.21 -0.24 5.87
C ASP A 71 -19.26 0.76 7.05
N PRO A 72 -19.91 0.44 8.19
CA PRO A 72 -20.12 1.36 9.32
C PRO A 72 -18.85 1.81 10.07
N LEU A 73 -17.68 1.25 9.75
CA LEU A 73 -16.42 1.51 10.44
C LEU A 73 -15.57 2.63 9.81
N MET A 74 -15.97 3.18 8.67
CA MET A 74 -15.24 4.26 8.01
C MET A 74 -15.48 5.60 8.70
N PHE A 75 -14.41 6.40 8.84
CA PHE A 75 -14.51 7.74 9.39
C PHE A 75 -15.25 8.65 8.38
N GLU A 76 -16.25 9.39 8.85
CA GLU A 76 -17.07 10.38 8.12
C GLU A 76 -16.25 11.31 7.18
N LYS A 77 -14.98 11.55 7.52
CA LYS A 77 -14.03 12.36 6.76
C LYS A 77 -13.58 11.73 5.44
N GLU A 78 -13.42 10.41 5.40
CA GLU A 78 -13.03 9.67 4.19
C GLU A 78 -14.18 9.67 3.20
N MET A 79 -15.42 9.46 3.69
CA MET A 79 -16.65 9.58 2.88
C MET A 79 -16.79 10.92 2.18
N LYS A 80 -16.31 12.03 2.77
CA LYS A 80 -16.38 13.36 2.13
C LYS A 80 -15.50 13.44 0.87
N VAL A 81 -14.31 12.83 0.88
CA VAL A 81 -13.41 12.76 -0.28
C VAL A 81 -14.00 11.85 -1.37
N LEU A 82 -14.65 10.78 -0.94
CA LEU A 82 -15.24 9.79 -1.83
C LEU A 82 -16.62 10.17 -2.37
N GLY A 83 -17.37 11.06 -1.70
CA GLY A 83 -18.74 11.40 -2.08
C GLY A 83 -18.87 11.93 -3.51
N ASN A 84 -17.78 12.48 -4.08
CA ASN A 84 -17.71 12.84 -5.50
C ASN A 84 -17.43 11.64 -6.43
N LEU A 85 -16.70 10.64 -5.95
CA LEU A 85 -16.32 9.41 -6.66
C LEU A 85 -17.44 8.36 -6.65
N VAL A 86 -18.20 8.27 -5.56
CA VAL A 86 -19.33 7.33 -5.32
C VAL A 86 -20.50 7.57 -6.29
N LYS A 87 -20.56 8.74 -6.95
CA LYS A 87 -21.64 9.09 -7.89
C LYS A 87 -21.63 8.28 -9.18
N ASN A 88 -20.53 7.61 -9.53
CA ASN A 88 -20.43 6.76 -10.71
C ASN A 88 -20.05 5.33 -10.31
N LYS A 89 -20.92 4.37 -10.61
CA LYS A 89 -20.77 2.94 -10.27
C LYS A 89 -19.57 2.27 -10.93
N ASP A 90 -19.09 2.85 -12.02
CA ASP A 90 -17.93 2.37 -12.75
C ASP A 90 -16.61 2.84 -12.11
N ASN A 91 -16.65 3.66 -11.07
CA ASN A 91 -15.45 4.09 -10.36
C ASN A 91 -15.05 3.06 -9.31
N GLU A 92 -13.81 2.60 -9.39
CA GLU A 92 -13.23 1.71 -8.39
C GLU A 92 -12.23 2.44 -7.48
N VAL A 93 -12.14 1.95 -6.25
CA VAL A 93 -11.13 2.34 -5.28
C VAL A 93 -10.19 1.16 -5.07
N LEU A 94 -8.89 1.41 -5.29
CA LEU A 94 -7.84 0.44 -5.03
C LEU A 94 -7.39 0.60 -3.58
N THR A 95 -7.66 -0.39 -2.73
CA THR A 95 -7.21 -0.43 -1.34
C THR A 95 -5.93 -1.24 -1.19
N ILE A 96 -4.97 -0.68 -0.47
CA ILE A 96 -3.67 -1.30 -0.20
C ILE A 96 -3.45 -1.32 1.30
N GLU A 97 -3.36 -2.53 1.88
CA GLU A 97 -3.15 -2.71 3.31
C GLU A 97 -1.66 -2.95 3.63
N LEU A 98 -1.09 -2.06 4.43
CA LEU A 98 0.26 -2.12 4.98
C LEU A 98 0.20 -2.45 6.47
N THR A 99 1.11 -3.31 6.92
CA THR A 99 1.35 -3.57 8.35
C THR A 99 2.85 -3.57 8.62
N ASP A 100 3.23 -3.28 9.87
CA ASP A 100 4.63 -3.37 10.27
C ASP A 100 5.18 -4.80 10.13
N LEU A 101 6.45 -4.90 9.72
CA LEU A 101 7.20 -6.15 9.79
C LEU A 101 7.72 -6.42 11.19
N VAL A 102 8.01 -5.36 11.94
CA VAL A 102 8.57 -5.41 13.29
C VAL A 102 7.77 -4.49 14.18
N LYS A 103 7.34 -5.00 15.33
CA LYS A 103 6.67 -4.19 16.35
C LYS A 103 7.60 -3.05 16.79
N PRO A 104 7.16 -1.79 16.77
CA PRO A 104 7.98 -0.69 17.28
C PRO A 104 8.21 -0.83 18.76
N LYS A 105 9.33 -0.24 19.21
CA LYS A 105 9.76 -0.33 20.61
C LYS A 105 8.94 0.56 21.55
N SER A 106 8.26 1.60 21.05
CA SER A 106 7.42 2.50 21.86
C SER A 106 6.23 3.07 21.08
N HIS A 107 5.21 3.58 21.78
CA HIS A 107 4.08 4.31 21.18
C HIS A 107 4.45 5.76 20.79
N GLU A 108 5.49 6.35 21.39
CA GLU A 108 5.95 7.72 21.06
C GLU A 108 6.67 7.78 19.71
N ASP A 109 7.29 6.68 19.27
CA ASP A 109 7.96 6.60 17.97
C ASP A 109 6.99 6.51 16.79
N VAL A 110 5.69 6.34 17.04
CA VAL A 110 4.71 5.94 16.03
C VAL A 110 3.90 7.14 15.54
N ARG A 111 4.39 7.75 14.46
CA ARG A 111 3.67 8.80 13.71
C ARG A 111 2.83 8.16 12.59
N ASP A 112 1.78 7.42 12.96
CA ASP A 112 0.90 6.66 12.03
C ASP A 112 0.50 7.48 10.79
N LYS A 113 0.05 8.71 11.03
CA LYS A 113 -0.41 9.63 9.99
C LYS A 113 0.72 10.04 9.03
N GLU A 114 1.93 10.22 9.53
CA GLU A 114 3.08 10.56 8.68
C GLU A 114 3.52 9.34 7.86
N ILE A 115 3.52 8.16 8.47
CA ILE A 115 3.87 6.90 7.81
C ILE A 115 2.89 6.61 6.68
N VAL A 116 1.59 6.55 6.98
CA VAL A 116 0.57 6.24 5.96
C VAL A 116 0.61 7.26 4.82
N THR A 117 0.82 8.52 5.13
CA THR A 117 0.87 9.60 4.16
C THR A 117 2.11 9.50 3.26
N ARG A 118 3.29 9.29 3.85
CA ARG A 118 4.54 9.09 3.10
C ARG A 118 4.46 7.87 2.18
N GLU A 119 3.98 6.74 2.71
CA GLU A 119 3.91 5.52 1.91
C GLU A 119 2.80 5.57 0.85
N ALA A 120 1.66 6.22 1.14
CA ALA A 120 0.62 6.41 0.14
C ALA A 120 1.13 7.16 -1.09
N VAL A 121 1.97 8.17 -0.88
CA VAL A 121 2.57 8.92 -1.98
C VAL A 121 3.63 8.13 -2.74
N HIS A 122 4.49 7.37 -2.06
CA HIS A 122 5.44 6.48 -2.74
C HIS A 122 4.72 5.43 -3.59
N ILE A 123 3.67 4.84 -3.04
CA ILE A 123 2.81 3.88 -3.74
C ILE A 123 2.18 4.55 -4.94
N LEU A 124 1.55 5.72 -4.77
CA LEU A 124 0.93 6.44 -5.88
C LEU A 124 1.93 6.80 -6.98
N HIS A 125 3.09 7.34 -6.64
CA HIS A 125 4.15 7.62 -7.63
C HIS A 125 4.65 6.35 -8.33
N PHE A 126 4.74 5.24 -7.60
CA PHE A 126 5.09 3.95 -8.19
C PHE A 126 4.00 3.45 -9.15
N LEU A 127 2.72 3.63 -8.78
CA LEU A 127 1.57 3.22 -9.57
C LEU A 127 1.36 4.13 -10.78
N THR A 128 1.54 5.44 -10.69
CA THR A 128 1.36 6.39 -11.81
C THR A 128 2.43 6.27 -12.89
N LYS A 129 3.61 5.72 -12.57
CA LYS A 129 4.61 5.32 -13.58
C LYS A 129 4.17 4.12 -14.44
N ARG A 130 3.01 3.54 -14.12
CA ARG A 130 2.40 2.38 -14.78
C ARG A 130 0.96 2.73 -15.11
N GLU A 131 0.42 2.06 -16.11
CA GLU A 131 -0.96 2.30 -16.48
C GLU A 131 -1.85 1.49 -15.52
N LEU A 132 -2.53 2.19 -14.62
CA LEU A 132 -3.61 1.64 -13.81
C LEU A 132 -4.84 1.37 -14.70
N GLU A 133 -5.72 0.48 -14.25
CA GLU A 133 -6.99 0.24 -14.95
C GLU A 133 -7.83 1.53 -14.96
N VAL A 134 -8.47 1.82 -16.10
CA VAL A 134 -9.08 3.14 -16.41
C VAL A 134 -10.22 3.52 -15.46
N HIS A 135 -10.80 2.53 -14.78
CA HIS A 135 -11.89 2.69 -13.82
C HIS A 135 -11.40 2.96 -12.39
N VAL A 136 -10.12 2.77 -12.06
CA VAL A 136 -9.59 3.10 -10.73
C VAL A 136 -9.49 4.62 -10.62
N LYS A 137 -10.27 5.22 -9.71
CA LYS A 137 -10.31 6.69 -9.51
C LYS A 137 -9.66 7.17 -8.23
N ALA A 138 -9.52 6.30 -7.24
CA ALA A 138 -8.81 6.62 -6.01
C ALA A 138 -8.00 5.43 -5.53
N VAL A 139 -6.96 5.75 -4.76
CA VAL A 139 -6.19 4.76 -4.01
C VAL A 139 -6.38 5.05 -2.53
N GLN A 140 -6.80 4.02 -1.81
CA GLN A 140 -6.85 4.03 -0.36
C GLN A 140 -5.65 3.26 0.17
N VAL A 141 -4.92 3.87 1.10
CA VAL A 141 -3.83 3.19 1.80
C VAL A 141 -4.22 3.05 3.26
N HIS A 142 -4.30 1.79 3.69
CA HIS A 142 -4.53 1.41 5.08
C HIS A 142 -3.22 1.05 5.71
N TYR A 143 -2.88 1.69 6.82
CA TYR A 143 -1.78 1.28 7.67
C TYR A 143 -2.36 0.74 8.98
N THR A 144 -2.24 -0.56 9.16
CA THR A 144 -2.62 -1.24 10.40
C THR A 144 -1.39 -1.42 11.26
N HIS A 145 -1.39 -0.74 12.40
CA HIS A 145 -0.35 -0.85 13.38
C HIS A 145 -0.62 -2.03 14.32
N GLN A 146 0.35 -2.94 14.44
CA GLN A 146 0.27 -4.03 15.40
C GLN A 146 0.92 -3.62 16.72
N TYR A 147 0.10 -3.13 17.65
CA TYR A 147 0.51 -3.05 19.04
C TYR A 147 0.67 -4.47 19.63
N GLY A 148 1.24 -4.59 20.83
CA GLY A 148 1.55 -5.90 21.42
C GLY A 148 0.37 -6.86 21.50
N PHE A 149 0.63 -8.11 21.89
CA PHE A 149 -0.33 -9.24 21.88
C PHE A 149 -1.73 -8.96 22.48
N LEU A 150 -1.88 -7.94 23.34
CA LEU A 150 -3.13 -7.57 24.02
C LEU A 150 -3.73 -6.23 23.57
N ALA A 151 -3.10 -5.53 22.64
CA ALA A 151 -3.54 -4.20 22.23
C ALA A 151 -4.36 -4.28 20.94
N VAL A 152 -5.48 -3.55 20.92
CA VAL A 152 -6.35 -3.47 19.75
C VAL A 152 -5.55 -2.85 18.60
N PRO A 153 -5.46 -3.51 17.43
CA PRO A 153 -4.78 -2.96 16.27
C PRO A 153 -5.46 -1.64 15.90
N LYS A 154 -4.64 -0.61 15.66
CA LYS A 154 -5.15 0.68 15.22
C LYS A 154 -4.85 0.84 13.74
N THR A 155 -5.89 1.10 12.98
CA THR A 155 -5.78 1.35 11.56
C THR A 155 -5.88 2.85 11.32
N THR A 156 -4.92 3.38 10.58
CA THR A 156 -4.95 4.74 10.04
C THR A 156 -4.99 4.63 8.54
N SER A 157 -5.93 5.35 7.92
CA SER A 157 -6.17 5.29 6.49
C SER A 157 -6.14 6.68 5.88
N ILE A 158 -5.78 6.73 4.60
CA ILE A 158 -5.90 7.92 3.76
C ILE A 158 -6.41 7.49 2.40
N ILE A 159 -7.27 8.31 1.82
CA ILE A 159 -7.81 8.13 0.48
C ILE A 159 -7.36 9.29 -0.37
N ILE A 160 -6.78 8.97 -1.53
CA ILE A 160 -6.22 9.95 -2.43
C ILE A 160 -6.86 9.77 -3.80
N PRO A 161 -7.60 10.79 -4.30
CA PRO A 161 -8.09 10.79 -5.68
C PRO A 161 -6.93 10.82 -6.67
N LEU A 162 -6.95 9.92 -7.65
CA LEU A 162 -5.86 9.78 -8.63
C LEU A 162 -5.75 10.99 -9.55
N GLU A 163 -6.88 11.53 -10.00
CA GLU A 163 -6.90 12.70 -10.89
C GLU A 163 -6.27 13.93 -10.22
N GLU A 164 -6.64 14.21 -8.97
CA GLU A 164 -6.03 15.30 -8.20
C GLU A 164 -4.54 15.08 -7.96
N PHE A 165 -4.14 13.84 -7.67
CA PHE A 165 -2.74 13.48 -7.49
C PHE A 165 -1.93 13.69 -8.78
N ILE A 166 -2.42 13.21 -9.93
CA ILE A 166 -1.75 13.33 -11.23
C ILE A 166 -1.63 14.80 -11.63
N ASN A 167 -2.72 15.58 -11.52
CA ASN A 167 -2.71 17.00 -11.85
C ASN A 167 -1.67 17.77 -11.03
N LYS A 168 -1.66 17.57 -9.71
CA LYS A 168 -0.66 18.18 -8.82
C LYS A 168 0.75 17.67 -9.12
N TYR A 169 0.90 16.37 -9.40
CA TYR A 169 2.19 15.78 -9.72
C TYR A 169 2.82 16.41 -10.98
N ASP A 170 2.03 16.62 -12.03
CA ASP A 170 2.47 17.27 -13.27
C ASP A 170 2.82 18.75 -13.07
N GLU A 171 2.06 19.47 -12.23
CA GLU A 171 2.38 20.83 -11.82
C GLU A 171 3.72 20.89 -11.07
N TYR A 172 3.91 19.97 -10.12
CA TYR A 172 5.13 19.91 -9.34
C TYR A 172 6.33 19.47 -10.18
N GLN A 173 6.18 18.59 -11.17
CA GLN A 173 7.27 18.23 -12.10
C GLN A 173 7.86 19.46 -12.81
N LYS A 174 7.02 20.43 -13.18
CA LYS A 174 7.41 21.64 -13.89
C LYS A 174 8.13 22.68 -13.02
N GLN A 175 8.05 22.57 -11.69
CA GLN A 175 8.60 23.56 -10.74
C GLN A 175 10.05 23.30 -10.29
N GLY A 176 10.71 22.23 -10.75
CA GLY A 176 12.15 22.02 -10.53
C GLY A 176 12.61 21.66 -9.10
N ASP A 177 11.74 21.65 -8.09
CA ASP A 177 12.07 21.27 -6.70
C ASP A 177 12.52 19.80 -6.56
N SER A 178 13.12 19.38 -5.44
CA SER A 178 13.41 17.94 -5.23
C SER A 178 12.11 17.12 -5.09
N ALA A 179 12.09 15.87 -5.55
CA ALA A 179 10.89 15.03 -5.51
C ALA A 179 10.34 14.88 -4.07
N ASP A 180 11.23 14.79 -3.07
CA ASP A 180 10.87 14.60 -1.66
C ASP A 180 10.14 15.81 -1.05
N ILE A 181 10.55 17.04 -1.37
CA ILE A 181 9.86 18.26 -0.90
C ILE A 181 8.45 18.37 -1.50
N ARG A 182 8.32 17.97 -2.77
CA ARG A 182 7.04 17.94 -3.50
C ARG A 182 6.08 16.93 -2.88
N PHE A 183 6.57 15.74 -2.55
CA PHE A 183 5.78 14.70 -1.90
C PHE A 183 5.27 15.11 -0.52
N VAL A 184 6.10 15.78 0.29
CA VAL A 184 5.69 16.28 1.62
C VAL A 184 4.66 17.42 1.53
N LYS A 185 4.75 18.34 0.56
CA LYS A 185 3.73 19.39 0.36
C LYS A 185 2.38 18.81 -0.06
N LEU A 186 2.37 17.89 -1.02
CA LEU A 186 1.18 17.19 -1.51
C LEU A 186 0.47 16.42 -0.38
N CYS A 187 1.28 15.80 0.49
CA CYS A 187 0.84 15.14 1.72
C CYS A 187 0.18 16.10 2.72
N LEU A 188 0.78 17.26 2.97
CA LEU A 188 0.24 18.25 3.91
C LEU A 188 -1.07 18.88 3.41
N GLU A 189 -1.27 18.99 2.10
CA GLU A 189 -2.53 19.46 1.52
C GLU A 189 -3.68 18.46 1.75
N PHE A 190 -3.46 17.16 1.52
CA PHE A 190 -4.49 16.15 1.79
C PHE A 190 -4.76 15.96 3.30
N ILE A 191 -3.76 16.18 4.17
CA ILE A 191 -3.98 16.26 5.63
C ILE A 191 -4.79 17.52 5.99
N ASN A 192 -4.54 18.67 5.38
CA ASN A 192 -5.23 19.92 5.72
C ASN A 192 -6.65 20.03 5.16
N TYR A 193 -7.01 19.31 4.09
CA TYR A 193 -8.41 19.13 3.66
C TYR A 193 -9.28 18.38 4.71
N SER A 194 -8.68 17.85 5.77
CA SER A 194 -9.36 17.14 6.88
C SER A 194 -9.61 17.99 8.16
N LYS A 195 -9.21 19.27 8.14
CA LYS A 195 -9.56 20.28 9.16
C LYS A 195 -10.79 21.07 8.70
#